data_AF-A0A699K5R9-F1
#
_entry.id   AF-A0A699K5R9-F1
#
_cell.length_a   1.000
_cell.length_b   1.000
_cell.length_c   1.000
_cell.angle_alpha   90.00
_cell.angle_beta   90.00
_cell.angle_gamma   90.00
#
_symmetry.space_group_name_H-M   'P 1'
#
loop_
_entity.id
_entity.type
_entity.pdbx_description
1 polymer ?
#
loop_
_entity_poly.entity_id
_entity_poly.type
_entity_poly.pdbx_seq_one_letter_code
_entity_poly.pdbx_strand_id
1 'polypeptide(L)'
;MEIKDKLDLDKNGTLVDATKYRRMIGALIYLTSNRPDIVHATCLCARYQAKPTEKHLSVVKRIFCYLRETVNMVLWYTKDSGFELTGFSDVDYAGCKDTFKSTSGGIQFL
;
A
#
# COMPACT_ATOMS: atom_id res chain seq x y z
N MET A 1 -20.09 -4.96 4.91
CA MET A 1 -19.24 -4.19 5.85
C MET A 1 -18.75 -2.95 5.15
N GLU A 2 -19.26 -1.78 5.50
CA GLU A 2 -18.77 -0.50 4.97
C GLU A 2 -17.36 -0.24 5.51
N ILE A 3 -16.37 -0.18 4.61
CA ILE A 3 -15.01 0.25 4.93
C ILE A 3 -15.08 1.77 5.13
N LYS A 4 -15.14 2.20 6.38
CA LYS A 4 -15.46 3.58 6.80
C LYS A 4 -14.34 4.62 6.65
N ASP A 5 -13.18 4.25 6.12
CA ASP A 5 -12.07 5.17 5.87
C ASP A 5 -11.43 4.86 4.51
N LYS A 6 -12.11 5.20 3.40
CA LYS A 6 -11.50 5.10 2.07
C LYS A 6 -10.60 6.32 1.87
N LEU A 7 -9.35 6.09 1.45
CA LEU A 7 -8.47 7.18 1.03
C LEU A 7 -9.07 7.78 -0.25
N ASP A 8 -9.55 9.00 -0.17
CA ASP A 8 -10.21 9.69 -1.29
C ASP A 8 -9.37 10.91 -1.72
N LEU A 9 -9.61 11.39 -2.94
CA LEU A 9 -8.97 12.58 -3.48
C LEU A 9 -9.38 13.85 -2.70
N ASP A 10 -8.63 14.18 -1.66
CA ASP A 10 -8.90 15.38 -0.85
C ASP A 10 -8.47 16.66 -1.60
N LYS A 11 -9.40 17.25 -2.36
CA LYS A 11 -9.16 18.45 -3.17
C LYS A 11 -8.86 19.70 -2.32
N ASN A 12 -9.30 19.73 -1.07
CA ASN A 12 -9.21 20.89 -0.17
C ASN A 12 -8.23 20.70 0.99
N GLY A 13 -7.52 19.57 1.05
CA GLY A 13 -6.60 19.27 2.14
C GLY A 13 -5.33 20.12 2.11
N THR A 14 -4.79 20.43 3.30
CA THR A 14 -3.49 21.08 3.44
C THR A 14 -2.40 20.22 2.77
N LEU A 15 -1.61 20.85 1.91
CA LEU A 15 -0.54 20.17 1.20
C LEU A 15 0.63 19.85 2.13
N VAL A 16 1.22 18.69 1.89
CA VAL A 16 2.43 18.22 2.59
C VAL A 16 3.60 18.30 1.61
N ASP A 17 4.82 18.45 2.14
CA ASP A 17 6.04 18.34 1.34
C ASP A 17 6.09 16.99 0.59
N ALA A 18 6.01 17.08 -0.74
CA ALA A 18 6.01 15.95 -1.63
C ALA A 18 7.32 15.15 -1.57
N THR A 19 8.45 15.80 -1.29
CA THR A 19 9.76 15.14 -1.22
C THR A 19 9.81 14.20 -0.02
N LYS A 20 9.42 14.71 1.15
CA LYS A 20 9.32 13.91 2.37
C LYS A 20 8.31 12.77 2.22
N TYR A 21 7.15 13.04 1.62
CA TYR A 21 6.13 12.01 1.38
C TYR A 21 6.63 10.89 0.47
N ARG A 22 7.24 11.23 -0.67
CA ARG A 22 7.83 10.25 -1.61
C ARG A 22 8.91 9.41 -0.94
N ARG A 23 9.75 10.01 -0.09
CA ARG A 23 10.77 9.27 0.66
C ARG A 23 10.15 8.21 1.59
N MET A 24 9.06 8.55 2.27
CA MET A 24 8.33 7.60 3.11
C MET A 24 7.70 6.47 2.31
N ILE A 25 7.06 6.79 1.18
CA ILE A 25 6.47 5.78 0.28
C ILE A 25 7.55 4.85 -0.29
N GLY A 26 8.69 5.37 -0.72
CA GLY A 26 9.81 4.56 -1.22
C GLY A 26 10.32 3.56 -0.18
N ALA A 27 10.44 3.99 1.08
CA ALA A 27 10.82 3.10 2.17
C ALA A 27 9.78 1.99 2.42
N LEU A 28 8.49 2.32 2.34
CA LEU A 28 7.42 1.33 2.47
C LEU A 28 7.40 0.33 1.30
N ILE A 29 7.61 0.80 0.06
CA ILE A 29 7.71 -0.07 -1.13
C ILE A 29 8.87 -1.06 -0.98
N TYR A 30 10.00 -0.64 -0.40
CA TYR A 30 11.09 -1.58 -0.13
C TYR A 30 10.70 -2.67 0.87
N LEU A 31 9.91 -2.34 1.88
CA LEU A 31 9.47 -3.30 2.89
C LEU A 31 8.44 -4.31 2.36
N THR A 32 7.70 -4.00 1.29
CA THR A 32 6.64 -4.90 0.79
C THR A 32 7.17 -6.26 0.34
N SER A 33 8.45 -6.36 -0.06
CA SER A 33 9.09 -7.63 -0.41
C SER A 33 9.11 -8.63 0.75
N ASN A 34 9.29 -8.15 1.98
CA ASN A 34 9.30 -9.00 3.19
C ASN A 34 7.97 -8.95 3.96
N ARG A 35 7.13 -7.96 3.66
CA ARG A 35 5.86 -7.67 4.33
C ARG A 35 4.74 -7.51 3.30
N PRO A 36 4.25 -8.62 2.72
CA PRO A 36 3.19 -8.57 1.72
C PRO A 36 1.87 -8.03 2.29
N ASP A 37 1.70 -8.08 3.62
CA ASP A 37 0.55 -7.57 4.36
C ASP A 37 0.33 -6.05 4.19
N ILE A 38 1.39 -5.28 3.91
CA ILE A 38 1.30 -3.82 3.71
C ILE A 38 1.28 -3.38 2.24
N VAL A 39 1.36 -4.30 1.27
CA VAL A 39 1.45 -4.00 -0.17
C VAL A 39 0.30 -3.11 -0.61
N HIS A 40 -0.94 -3.54 -0.33
CA HIS A 40 -2.12 -2.85 -0.81
C HIS A 40 -2.22 -1.42 -0.27
N ALA A 41 -2.03 -1.25 1.05
CA ALA A 41 -2.07 0.06 1.70
C ALA A 41 -0.99 1.01 1.16
N THR A 42 0.22 0.49 0.95
CA THR A 42 1.35 1.26 0.40
C THR A 42 1.08 1.70 -1.04
N CYS A 43 0.62 0.77 -1.89
CA CYS A 43 0.28 1.04 -3.28
C CYS A 43 -0.85 2.07 -3.41
N LEU A 44 -1.86 2.03 -2.53
CA LEU A 44 -2.92 3.03 -2.50
C LEU A 44 -2.36 4.42 -2.15
N CYS A 45 -1.52 4.51 -1.11
CA CYS A 45 -0.91 5.78 -0.68
C CYS A 45 0.04 6.36 -1.75
N ALA A 46 0.71 5.51 -2.53
CA ALA A 46 1.61 5.93 -3.61
C ALA A 46 0.89 6.71 -4.73
N ARG A 47 -0.42 6.48 -4.94
CA ARG A 47 -1.20 7.20 -5.98
C ARG A 47 -1.23 8.71 -5.76
N TYR A 48 -1.13 9.15 -4.51
CA TYR A 48 -1.22 10.58 -4.14
C TYR A 48 0.14 11.26 -4.02
N GLN A 49 1.24 10.61 -4.44
CA GLN A 49 2.61 11.15 -4.33
C GLN A 49 2.88 12.42 -5.13
N ALA A 50 2.02 12.75 -6.11
CA ALA A 50 2.14 13.97 -6.90
C ALA A 50 1.68 15.21 -6.10
N LYS A 51 0.62 15.07 -5.30
CA LYS A 51 0.02 16.14 -4.50
C LYS A 51 -0.50 15.56 -3.17
N PRO A 52 0.40 15.23 -2.22
CA PRO A 52 0.00 14.63 -0.96
C PRO A 52 -0.62 15.67 -0.02
N THR A 53 -1.59 15.23 0.78
CA THR A 53 -2.29 16.04 1.78
C THR A 53 -2.03 15.48 3.18
N GLU A 54 -2.40 16.23 4.22
CA GLU A 54 -2.26 15.79 5.61
C GLU A 54 -3.01 14.48 5.91
N LYS A 55 -4.15 14.24 5.26
CA LYS A 55 -4.88 12.96 5.38
C LYS A 55 -4.08 11.79 4.79
N HIS A 56 -3.43 11.99 3.65
CA HIS A 56 -2.54 10.95 3.09
C HIS A 56 -1.37 10.68 4.03
N LEU A 57 -0.80 11.74 4.62
CA LEU A 57 0.30 11.62 5.57
C LEU A 57 -0.12 10.88 6.85
N SER A 58 -1.33 11.11 7.38
CA SER A 58 -1.81 10.43 8.59
C SER A 58 -1.94 8.92 8.37
N VAL A 59 -2.39 8.48 7.20
CA VAL A 59 -2.45 7.05 6.85
C VAL A 59 -1.07 6.45 6.70
N VAL A 60 -0.14 7.14 6.04
CA VAL A 60 1.27 6.69 5.97
C VAL A 60 1.87 6.52 7.38
N LYS A 61 1.62 7.47 8.29
CA LYS A 61 2.04 7.35 9.70
C LYS A 61 1.41 6.13 10.40
N ARG A 62 0.15 5.81 10.10
CA ARG A 62 -0.52 4.62 10.63
C ARG A 62 0.13 3.33 10.15
N ILE A 63 0.57 3.26 8.89
CA ILE A 63 1.33 2.12 8.36
C ILE A 63 2.65 1.96 9.13
N PHE A 64 3.39 3.06 9.37
CA PHE A 64 4.61 3.00 10.18
C PHE A 64 4.35 2.56 11.63
N CYS A 65 3.24 2.99 12.23
CA CYS A 65 2.84 2.54 13.58
C CYS A 65 2.57 1.04 13.60
N TYR A 66 1.82 0.54 12.62
CA TYR A 66 1.54 -0.89 12.46
C TYR A 66 2.84 -1.70 12.30
N LEU A 67 3.79 -1.22 11.49
CA LEU A 67 5.08 -1.86 11.31
C LEU A 67 5.90 -1.90 12.61
N ARG A 68 5.84 -0.84 13.42
CA ARG A 68 6.52 -0.78 14.71
C ARG A 68 5.97 -1.78 15.72
N GLU A 69 4.66 -2.04 15.70
CA GLU A 69 4.03 -3.01 16.60
C GLU A 69 4.22 -4.46 16.13
N THR A 70 4.43 -4.67 14.84
CA THR A 70 4.54 -6.01 14.23
C THR A 70 5.97 -6.37 13.82
N VAL A 71 6.99 -5.74 14.41
CA VAL A 71 8.41 -5.97 14.04
C VAL A 71 8.81 -7.44 14.13
N ASN A 72 8.25 -8.18 15.09
CA ASN A 72 8.59 -9.59 15.30
C ASN A 72 7.81 -10.56 14.39
N MET A 73 6.86 -10.07 13.60
CA MET A 73 6.13 -10.88 12.61
C MET A 73 6.86 -10.83 11.27
N VAL A 74 7.42 -11.97 10.87
CA VAL A 74 8.12 -12.13 9.58
C VAL A 74 7.66 -13.42 8.91
N LEU A 75 7.55 -13.39 7.59
CA LEU A 75 7.25 -14.57 6.78
C LEU A 75 8.53 -15.41 6.64
N TRP A 76 8.48 -16.67 7.06
CA TRP A 76 9.62 -17.59 7.00
C TRP A 76 9.48 -18.53 5.81
N TYR A 77 10.46 -18.51 4.91
CA TYR A 77 10.56 -19.44 3.78
C TYR A 77 11.63 -20.49 4.08
N THR A 78 11.25 -21.77 4.19
CA THR A 78 12.16 -22.89 4.45
C THR A 78 12.85 -23.35 3.17
N LYS A 79 14.19 -23.47 3.16
CA LYS A 79 14.98 -23.82 1.97
C LYS A 79 14.56 -25.11 1.24
N ASP A 80 13.96 -26.06 1.97
CA ASP A 80 13.67 -27.42 1.46
C ASP A 80 12.20 -27.64 1.05
N SER A 81 11.35 -26.59 1.06
CA SER A 81 10.03 -26.70 0.44
C SER A 81 10.17 -26.60 -1.08
N GLY A 82 9.54 -27.50 -1.82
CA GLY A 82 9.39 -27.36 -3.27
C GLY A 82 8.62 -26.08 -3.58
N PHE A 83 9.34 -24.99 -3.85
CA PHE A 83 8.75 -23.70 -4.15
C PHE A 83 8.22 -23.70 -5.59
N GLU A 84 6.91 -23.58 -5.73
CA GLU A 84 6.23 -23.38 -7.01
C GLU A 84 5.70 -21.95 -7.04
N LEU A 85 6.26 -21.13 -7.95
CA LEU A 85 5.84 -19.74 -8.12
C LEU A 85 4.36 -19.71 -8.54
N THR A 86 3.50 -19.32 -7.61
CA THR A 86 2.06 -19.24 -7.83
C THR A 86 1.64 -17.78 -7.91
N GLY A 87 1.08 -17.38 -9.06
CA GLY A 87 0.59 -16.04 -9.32
C GLY A 87 -0.92 -16.00 -9.40
N PHE A 88 -1.54 -15.04 -8.71
CA PHE A 88 -2.95 -14.71 -8.87
C PHE A 88 -3.08 -13.31 -9.44
N SER A 89 -3.99 -13.12 -10.40
CA SER A 89 -4.32 -11.82 -10.96
C SER A 89 -5.83 -11.64 -10.98
N ASP A 90 -6.28 -10.44 -10.64
CA ASP A 90 -7.68 -10.04 -10.69
C ASP A 90 -7.81 -8.67 -11.37
N VAL A 91 -8.97 -8.41 -11.96
CA VAL A 91 -9.30 -7.12 -12.56
C VAL A 91 -10.72 -6.72 -12.22
N ASP A 92 -10.88 -5.50 -11.68
CA ASP A 92 -12.17 -4.89 -11.44
C ASP A 92 -12.47 -3.82 -12.50
N TYR A 93 -13.73 -3.75 -12.95
CA TYR A 93 -14.19 -2.67 -13.82
C TYR A 93 -14.58 -1.47 -12.97
N ALA A 94 -14.02 -0.30 -13.28
CA ALA A 94 -14.29 0.96 -12.59
C ALA A 94 -14.15 0.92 -11.05
N GLY A 95 -13.29 0.04 -10.50
CA GLY A 95 -13.15 -0.12 -9.04
C GLY A 95 -12.53 1.10 -8.34
N CYS A 96 -11.81 1.96 -9.06
CA CYS A 96 -11.30 3.21 -8.52
C CYS A 96 -12.41 4.26 -8.43
N LYS A 97 -12.93 4.53 -7.22
CA LYS A 97 -14.00 5.54 -7.01
C LYS A 97 -13.59 6.97 -7.37
N ASP A 98 -12.30 7.29 -7.27
CA ASP A 98 -11.79 8.64 -7.58
C ASP A 98 -11.76 8.94 -9.08
N THR A 99 -11.43 7.94 -9.91
CA THR A 99 -11.17 8.13 -11.35
C THR A 99 -12.04 7.28 -12.25
N PHE A 100 -12.86 6.39 -11.70
CA PHE A 100 -13.65 5.35 -12.39
C PHE A 100 -12.82 4.48 -13.36
N LYS A 101 -11.52 4.37 -13.09
CA LYS A 101 -10.62 3.52 -13.87
C LYS A 101 -10.69 2.10 -13.33
N SER A 102 -10.56 1.13 -14.23
CA SER A 102 -10.38 -0.27 -13.87
C SER A 102 -9.11 -0.44 -13.04
N THR A 103 -9.16 -1.31 -12.03
CA THR A 103 -8.04 -1.66 -11.18
C THR A 103 -7.62 -3.09 -11.50
N SER A 104 -6.34 -3.30 -11.77
CA SER A 104 -5.78 -4.65 -11.78
C SER A 104 -5.02 -4.88 -10.47
N GLY A 105 -5.17 -6.08 -9.93
CA GLY A 105 -4.44 -6.58 -8.77
C GLY A 105 -3.68 -7.83 -9.14
N GLY A 106 -2.49 -8.00 -8.59
CA GLY A 106 -1.72 -9.22 -8.75
C GLY A 106 -0.91 -9.50 -7.51
N ILE A 107 -0.82 -10.77 -7.14
CA ILE A 107 0.07 -11.25 -6.08
C ILE A 107 0.81 -12.48 -6.56
N GLN A 108 2.09 -12.54 -6.25
CA GLN A 108 2.99 -13.64 -6.60
C GLN A 108 3.56 -14.19 -5.31
N PHE A 109 3.43 -15.50 -5.12
CA PHE A 109 4.01 -16.22 -4.00
C PHE A 109 5.08 -17.15 -4.54
N LEU A 110 6.26 -17.10 -3.93
CA LEU A 110 7.37 -18.01 -4.18
C LEU A 110 7.31 -19.16 -3.18
#